data_AF-A0A7C7VKN9-F1
#
_entry.id   AF-A0A7C7VKN9-F1
#
_cell.length_a   1.000
_cell.length_b   1.000
_cell.length_c   1.000
_cell.angle_alpha   90.00
_cell.angle_beta   90.00
_cell.angle_gamma   90.00
#
_symmetry.space_group_name_H-M   'P 1'
#
loop_
_entity.id
_entity.type
_entity.pdbx_description
1 polymer ?
#
loop_
_entity_poly.entity_id
_entity_poly.type
_entity_poly.pdbx_seq_one_letter_code
_entity_poly.pdbx_strand_id
1 'polypeptide(L)'
;MGRRRENRDSSRRDRKRVASERLQATFDLLNTHHNDTFDRRRSRYRGNGESAPKQLSVKQDRDIFCECVRRDYAYLKAQKFALEPEFSARVLPQSVLGRAQNGHGWFAAPDGQPLLFGDASFDRVCSVLEELDPQLGHLLVRGWRNQQIGRLVNHLEKHFSDPFITLEDESGPLFGINFFRGRQVETELFVKGLVLAGQMDDPDCRRRSLALLPFAFNDYELELGYGGQEVVAAAQLEKLGLGDTGARAFSPAERRTLVELGVIFTEPKTYTYPEFDQAYFRRALGEGVCDDLALLYIGRSYGFDAMLGAFLSDAVDTYDKFLLQCRSGGMDGYLVNKLFSLAWQRYGAPPVSEDETSRLINFAAKRNNPVTRLSSSHRRLVQYERGSDLPTLLQHWNFLEGVSLPQICFGFSREPAEKFYRTAFLRFQAAKLPVPEPIFN
;
A
#
# COMPACT_ATOMS: atom_id res chain seq x y z
N MET A 1 34.44 -19.47 -31.77
CA MET A 1 33.08 -20.04 -31.92
C MET A 1 32.47 -20.64 -30.63
N GLY A 2 33.16 -20.67 -29.48
CA GLY A 2 32.63 -21.26 -28.22
C GLY A 2 31.55 -20.44 -27.49
N ARG A 3 31.65 -19.10 -27.46
CA ARG A 3 30.72 -18.23 -26.69
C ARG A 3 29.26 -18.22 -27.17
N ARG A 4 28.98 -18.63 -28.41
CA ARG A 4 27.61 -18.70 -28.96
C ARG A 4 26.84 -19.95 -28.51
N ARG A 5 27.52 -21.03 -28.11
CA ARG A 5 26.88 -22.26 -27.64
C ARG A 5 26.48 -22.16 -26.17
N GLU A 6 27.32 -21.59 -25.31
CA GLU A 6 27.02 -21.40 -23.88
C GLU A 6 25.79 -20.49 -23.64
N ASN A 7 25.66 -19.40 -24.41
CA ASN A 7 24.50 -18.51 -24.31
C ASN A 7 23.17 -19.14 -24.78
N ARG A 8 23.21 -20.18 -25.62
CA ARG A 8 21.99 -20.88 -26.04
C ARG A 8 21.52 -21.89 -24.99
N ASP A 9 22.46 -22.49 -24.25
CA ASP A 9 22.14 -23.43 -23.19
C ASP A 9 21.67 -22.75 -21.90
N SER A 10 22.19 -21.57 -21.55
CA SER A 10 21.66 -20.77 -20.44
C SER A 10 20.22 -20.32 -20.71
N SER A 11 19.96 -19.73 -21.89
CA SER A 11 18.63 -19.29 -22.32
C SER A 11 17.60 -20.43 -22.35
N ARG A 12 18.01 -21.64 -22.77
CA ARG A 12 17.13 -22.83 -22.74
C ARG A 12 16.84 -23.30 -21.32
N ARG A 13 17.81 -23.24 -20.41
CA ARG A 13 17.61 -23.59 -18.99
C ARG A 13 16.67 -22.60 -18.30
N ASP A 14 16.82 -21.30 -18.55
CA ASP A 14 15.93 -20.28 -17.98
C ASP A 14 14.50 -20.41 -18.50
N ARG A 15 14.32 -20.66 -19.81
CA ARG A 15 12.99 -20.94 -20.39
C ARG A 15 12.32 -22.16 -19.78
N LYS A 16 13.08 -23.26 -19.58
CA LYS A 16 12.57 -24.45 -18.90
C LYS A 16 12.22 -24.18 -17.45
N ARG A 17 13.02 -23.37 -16.74
CA ARG A 17 12.76 -22.98 -15.35
C ARG A 17 11.48 -22.16 -15.25
N VAL A 18 11.29 -21.14 -16.11
CA VAL A 18 10.08 -20.30 -16.09
C VAL A 18 8.83 -21.08 -16.50
N ALA A 19 8.92 -21.93 -17.52
CA ALA A 19 7.82 -22.81 -17.90
C ALA A 19 7.46 -23.77 -16.74
N SER A 20 8.46 -24.31 -16.04
CA SER A 20 8.28 -25.15 -14.85
C SER A 20 7.69 -24.36 -13.68
N GLU A 21 8.13 -23.12 -13.43
CA GLU A 21 7.56 -22.22 -12.41
C GLU A 21 6.09 -21.92 -12.72
N ARG A 22 5.72 -21.70 -13.99
CA ARG A 22 4.32 -21.46 -14.42
C ARG A 22 3.45 -22.70 -14.35
N LEU A 23 3.97 -23.85 -14.78
CA LEU A 23 3.29 -25.13 -14.60
C LEU A 23 3.09 -25.41 -13.11
N GLN A 24 4.14 -25.22 -12.30
CA GLN A 24 4.05 -25.37 -10.85
C GLN A 24 3.03 -24.40 -10.26
N ALA A 25 3.01 -23.11 -10.63
CA ALA A 25 1.97 -22.18 -10.16
C ALA A 25 0.56 -22.55 -10.62
N THR A 26 0.43 -23.15 -11.81
CA THR A 26 -0.87 -23.65 -12.31
C THR A 26 -1.30 -24.89 -11.51
N PHE A 27 -0.37 -25.80 -11.19
CA PHE A 27 -0.61 -26.94 -10.30
C PHE A 27 -0.85 -26.50 -8.86
N ASP A 28 -0.15 -25.48 -8.38
CA ASP A 28 -0.28 -24.88 -7.05
C ASP A 28 -1.63 -24.18 -6.90
N LEU A 29 -2.10 -23.50 -7.94
CA LEU A 29 -3.47 -22.98 -8.08
C LEU A 29 -4.52 -24.09 -7.98
N LEU A 30 -4.23 -25.27 -8.55
CA LEU A 30 -5.12 -26.44 -8.51
C LEU A 30 -5.04 -27.21 -7.19
N ASN A 31 -3.88 -27.20 -6.52
CA ASN A 31 -3.58 -27.99 -5.33
C ASN A 31 -3.56 -27.16 -4.02
N THR A 32 -3.99 -25.89 -4.05
CA THR A 32 -3.95 -24.97 -2.90
C THR A 32 -2.56 -24.78 -2.27
N HIS A 33 -1.48 -25.01 -3.02
CA HIS A 33 -0.12 -24.79 -2.55
C HIS A 33 0.32 -23.34 -2.80
N HIS A 34 0.89 -22.67 -1.79
CA HIS A 34 1.33 -21.28 -1.90
C HIS A 34 2.76 -21.20 -2.44
N ASN A 35 2.94 -20.59 -3.61
CA ASN A 35 4.26 -20.34 -4.20
C ASN A 35 4.49 -18.85 -4.49
N ASP A 36 5.18 -18.21 -3.55
CA ASP A 36 5.43 -16.77 -3.57
C ASP A 36 6.51 -16.33 -4.57
N THR A 37 7.05 -17.25 -5.39
CA THR A 37 8.01 -16.89 -6.44
C THR A 37 7.39 -15.90 -7.44
N PHE A 38 6.07 -15.93 -7.64
CA PHE A 38 5.33 -15.01 -8.51
C PHE A 38 5.18 -13.60 -7.93
N ASP A 39 5.39 -13.44 -6.63
CA ASP A 39 5.32 -12.15 -5.96
C ASP A 39 6.64 -11.38 -6.03
N ARG A 40 7.75 -12.05 -6.34
CA ARG A 40 9.05 -11.40 -6.46
C ARG A 40 9.12 -10.56 -7.73
N ARG A 41 9.44 -9.28 -7.58
CA ARG A 41 9.93 -8.48 -8.70
C ARG A 41 11.22 -9.15 -9.19
N ARG A 42 11.20 -9.71 -10.40
CA ARG A 42 12.44 -10.17 -11.06
C ARG A 42 13.37 -8.96 -11.07
N SER A 43 14.53 -9.12 -10.42
CA SER A 43 15.36 -7.99 -9.99
C SER A 43 15.55 -7.01 -11.14
N ARG A 44 15.45 -5.69 -10.89
CA ARG A 44 15.73 -4.69 -11.93
C ARG A 44 17.09 -5.01 -12.52
N TYR A 45 17.06 -5.44 -13.79
CA TYR A 45 18.12 -5.46 -14.79
C TYR A 45 19.49 -5.08 -14.23
N ARG A 46 20.15 -6.02 -13.58
CA ARG A 46 21.59 -5.89 -13.37
C ARG A 46 22.24 -6.40 -14.65
N GLY A 47 22.64 -5.44 -15.48
CA GLY A 47 23.22 -5.67 -16.80
C GLY A 47 24.22 -6.81 -16.75
N ASN A 48 23.87 -7.90 -17.43
CA ASN A 48 24.74 -8.95 -17.97
C ASN A 48 23.85 -9.97 -18.73
N GLY A 49 23.09 -9.51 -19.74
CA GLY A 49 22.48 -10.39 -20.74
C GLY A 49 20.98 -10.68 -20.66
N GLU A 50 20.24 -10.17 -19.68
CA GLU A 50 18.77 -10.35 -19.61
C GLU A 50 18.03 -9.34 -20.52
N SER A 51 17.01 -9.83 -21.27
CA SER A 51 16.26 -9.05 -22.25
C SER A 51 15.37 -7.99 -21.60
N ALA A 52 15.50 -6.71 -22.00
CA ALA A 52 14.73 -5.55 -21.49
C ALA A 52 13.21 -5.83 -21.41
N PRO A 53 12.44 -5.15 -20.54
CA PRO A 53 11.02 -5.43 -20.44
C PRO A 53 10.31 -5.18 -21.76
N LYS A 54 9.35 -6.03 -22.10
CA LYS A 54 8.54 -5.83 -23.29
C LYS A 54 7.41 -4.85 -22.97
N GLN A 55 7.48 -3.65 -23.54
CA GLN A 55 6.39 -2.69 -23.50
C GLN A 55 5.29 -3.16 -24.44
N LEU A 56 4.07 -3.30 -23.92
CA LEU A 56 2.87 -3.69 -24.64
C LEU A 56 1.79 -2.62 -24.43
N SER A 57 0.80 -2.58 -25.32
CA SER A 57 -0.37 -1.71 -25.15
C SER A 57 -1.60 -2.56 -24.88
N VAL A 58 -2.44 -2.16 -23.92
CA VAL A 58 -3.72 -2.82 -23.66
C VAL A 58 -4.59 -2.88 -24.93
N LYS A 59 -4.52 -1.85 -25.78
CA LYS A 59 -5.32 -1.79 -27.01
C LYS A 59 -4.82 -2.76 -28.09
N GLN A 60 -3.50 -2.87 -28.27
CA GLN A 60 -2.91 -3.70 -29.32
C GLN A 60 -2.77 -5.16 -28.91
N ASP A 61 -2.47 -5.41 -27.64
CA ASP A 61 -2.20 -6.73 -27.07
C ASP A 61 -3.34 -7.18 -26.13
N ARG A 62 -4.60 -6.86 -26.51
CA ARG A 62 -5.79 -7.04 -25.67
C ARG A 62 -5.92 -8.45 -25.10
N ASP A 63 -5.77 -9.48 -25.93
CA ASP A 63 -5.99 -10.86 -25.50
C ASP A 63 -4.92 -11.30 -24.48
N ILE A 64 -3.67 -10.87 -24.66
CA ILE A 64 -2.59 -11.11 -23.71
C ILE A 64 -2.88 -10.41 -22.40
N PHE A 65 -3.29 -9.14 -22.45
CA PHE A 65 -3.66 -8.37 -21.27
C PHE A 65 -4.80 -9.04 -20.48
N CYS A 66 -5.89 -9.41 -21.16
CA CYS A 66 -7.05 -10.02 -20.52
C CYS A 66 -6.66 -11.34 -19.85
N GLU A 67 -5.88 -12.18 -20.52
CA GLU A 67 -5.42 -13.45 -19.94
C GLU A 67 -4.52 -13.24 -18.72
N CYS A 68 -3.62 -12.26 -18.76
CA CYS A 68 -2.76 -11.94 -17.62
C CYS A 68 -3.59 -11.45 -16.43
N VAL A 69 -4.57 -10.57 -16.66
CA VAL A 69 -5.48 -10.06 -15.62
C VAL A 69 -6.24 -11.22 -14.95
N ARG A 70 -6.87 -12.10 -15.73
CA ARG A 70 -7.67 -13.22 -15.17
C ARG A 70 -6.81 -14.17 -14.34
N ARG A 71 -5.63 -14.55 -14.85
CA ARG A 71 -4.71 -15.45 -14.12
C ARG A 71 -4.13 -14.81 -12.88
N ASP A 72 -3.75 -13.53 -12.95
CA ASP A 72 -3.20 -12.82 -11.79
C ASP A 72 -4.23 -12.64 -10.69
N TYR A 73 -5.46 -12.28 -11.06
CA TYR A 73 -6.56 -12.18 -10.13
C TYR A 73 -6.88 -13.54 -9.48
N ALA A 74 -6.95 -14.62 -10.25
CA ALA A 74 -7.17 -15.97 -9.72
C ALA A 74 -6.07 -16.39 -8.74
N TYR A 75 -4.79 -16.13 -9.09
CA TYR A 75 -3.66 -16.37 -8.19
C TYR A 75 -3.76 -15.58 -6.89
N LEU A 76 -4.13 -14.29 -6.96
CA LEU A 76 -4.30 -13.46 -5.79
C LEU A 76 -5.46 -13.93 -4.93
N LYS A 77 -6.60 -14.30 -5.53
CA LYS A 77 -7.78 -14.81 -4.82
C LYS A 77 -7.52 -16.14 -4.11
N ALA A 78 -6.59 -16.95 -4.61
CA ALA A 78 -6.17 -18.20 -3.96
C ALA A 78 -5.27 -17.98 -2.73
N GLN A 79 -4.78 -16.75 -2.49
CA GLN A 79 -4.00 -16.46 -1.29
C GLN A 79 -4.89 -16.36 -0.05
N LYS A 80 -4.31 -16.65 1.11
CA LYS A 80 -5.01 -16.57 2.39
C LYS A 80 -4.91 -15.15 2.96
N PHE A 81 -6.05 -14.55 3.26
CA PHE A 81 -6.15 -13.22 3.87
C PHE A 81 -7.00 -13.24 5.12
N ALA A 82 -6.72 -12.34 6.06
CA ALA A 82 -7.54 -12.07 7.22
C ALA A 82 -8.68 -11.09 6.89
N LEU A 83 -9.28 -11.28 5.71
CA LEU A 83 -10.41 -10.52 5.21
C LEU A 83 -11.55 -11.46 4.88
N GLU A 84 -12.78 -10.95 4.96
CA GLU A 84 -13.95 -11.60 4.42
C GLU A 84 -13.81 -11.76 2.88
N PRO A 85 -14.31 -12.85 2.28
CA PRO A 85 -14.07 -13.16 0.87
C PRO A 85 -14.50 -12.04 -0.11
N GLU A 86 -15.62 -11.39 0.18
CA GLU A 86 -16.14 -10.28 -0.63
C GLU A 86 -15.22 -9.05 -0.59
N PHE A 87 -14.68 -8.72 0.59
CA PHE A 87 -13.73 -7.62 0.76
C PHE A 87 -12.43 -7.90 0.02
N SER A 88 -11.90 -9.11 0.14
CA SER A 88 -10.72 -9.53 -0.61
C SER A 88 -10.95 -9.36 -2.12
N ALA A 89 -12.07 -9.85 -2.64
CA ALA A 89 -12.38 -9.80 -4.07
C ALA A 89 -12.33 -8.37 -4.66
N ARG A 90 -12.76 -7.34 -3.92
CA ARG A 90 -12.83 -5.93 -4.38
C ARG A 90 -11.56 -5.11 -4.11
N VAL A 91 -10.66 -5.57 -3.25
CA VAL A 91 -9.35 -4.93 -3.01
C VAL A 91 -8.30 -5.37 -4.04
N LEU A 92 -8.38 -6.62 -4.51
CA LEU A 92 -7.39 -7.22 -5.41
C LEU A 92 -7.22 -6.57 -6.80
N PRO A 93 -8.23 -5.95 -7.45
CA PRO A 93 -8.06 -5.35 -8.79
C PRO A 93 -6.93 -4.30 -8.85
N GLN A 94 -6.74 -3.53 -7.79
CA GLN A 94 -5.64 -2.57 -7.68
C GLN A 94 -4.26 -3.25 -7.64
N SER A 95 -4.15 -4.42 -7.00
CA SER A 95 -2.91 -5.19 -7.02
C SER A 95 -2.60 -5.67 -8.43
N VAL A 96 -3.61 -6.17 -9.16
CA VAL A 96 -3.48 -6.58 -10.57
C VAL A 96 -3.04 -5.41 -11.45
N LEU A 97 -3.62 -4.22 -11.27
CA LEU A 97 -3.19 -3.01 -11.97
C LEU A 97 -1.71 -2.70 -11.73
N GLY A 98 -1.28 -2.69 -10.47
CA GLY A 98 0.12 -2.48 -10.11
C GLY A 98 1.04 -3.51 -10.78
N ARG A 99 0.59 -4.78 -10.87
CA ARG A 99 1.30 -5.87 -11.58
C ARG A 99 1.42 -5.64 -13.08
N ALA A 100 0.35 -5.17 -13.71
CA ALA A 100 0.32 -4.87 -15.13
C ALA A 100 1.29 -3.76 -15.51
N GLN A 101 1.26 -2.66 -14.76
CA GLN A 101 2.09 -1.47 -15.03
C GLN A 101 3.58 -1.72 -14.75
N ASN A 102 3.91 -2.62 -13.82
CA ASN A 102 5.30 -2.90 -13.43
C ASN A 102 5.86 -4.22 -14.00
N GLY A 103 5.05 -5.01 -14.72
CA GLY A 103 5.42 -6.30 -15.31
C GLY A 103 5.86 -7.35 -14.29
N HIS A 104 4.96 -7.73 -13.39
CA HIS A 104 5.19 -8.81 -12.41
C HIS A 104 3.98 -9.71 -12.23
N GLY A 105 4.07 -10.73 -11.38
CA GLY A 105 3.03 -11.75 -11.27
C GLY A 105 2.86 -12.49 -12.61
N TRP A 106 1.63 -12.57 -13.10
CA TRP A 106 1.35 -13.20 -14.39
C TRP A 106 1.69 -12.34 -15.63
N PHE A 107 2.05 -11.08 -15.44
CA PHE A 107 2.51 -10.17 -16.50
C PHE A 107 3.99 -10.43 -16.87
N ALA A 108 4.27 -11.66 -17.27
CA ALA A 108 5.56 -12.12 -17.76
C ALA A 108 5.37 -13.04 -18.98
N ALA A 109 6.29 -13.00 -19.93
CA ALA A 109 6.32 -13.91 -21.06
C ALA A 109 6.70 -15.34 -20.59
N PRO A 110 6.48 -16.39 -21.41
CA PRO A 110 6.86 -17.77 -21.08
C PRO A 110 8.34 -17.97 -20.80
N ASP A 111 9.22 -17.12 -21.35
CA ASP A 111 10.65 -17.12 -21.08
C ASP A 111 11.03 -16.25 -19.87
N GLY A 112 10.05 -15.62 -19.23
CA GLY A 112 10.24 -14.85 -18.02
C GLY A 112 10.47 -13.37 -18.20
N GLN A 113 10.46 -12.88 -19.44
CA GLN A 113 10.58 -11.46 -19.73
C GLN A 113 9.36 -10.70 -19.16
N PRO A 114 9.54 -9.64 -18.36
CA PRO A 114 8.44 -8.81 -17.89
C PRO A 114 7.63 -8.22 -19.04
N LEU A 115 6.30 -8.26 -18.93
CA LEU A 115 5.36 -7.62 -19.86
C LEU A 115 4.78 -6.37 -19.18
N LEU A 116 5.14 -5.19 -19.67
CA LEU A 116 4.69 -3.93 -19.09
C LEU A 116 3.55 -3.35 -19.92
N PHE A 117 2.41 -3.12 -19.27
CA PHE A 117 1.27 -2.41 -19.84
C PHE A 117 1.19 -1.04 -19.19
N GLY A 118 2.01 -0.10 -19.68
CA GLY A 118 2.08 1.27 -19.14
C GLY A 118 0.77 2.05 -19.29
N ASP A 119 -0.05 1.69 -20.28
CA ASP A 119 -1.39 2.25 -20.55
C ASP A 119 -2.52 1.51 -19.81
N ALA A 120 -2.22 0.55 -18.93
CA ALA A 120 -3.23 -0.09 -18.11
C ALA A 120 -3.85 0.88 -17.10
N SER A 121 -5.18 0.83 -16.98
CA SER A 121 -5.96 1.59 -15.99
C SER A 121 -6.80 0.67 -15.11
N PHE A 122 -7.25 1.19 -13.97
CA PHE A 122 -8.12 0.48 -13.04
C PHE A 122 -9.41 0.01 -13.72
N ASP A 123 -10.03 0.88 -14.52
CA ASP A 123 -11.28 0.57 -15.22
C ASP A 123 -11.09 -0.54 -16.26
N ARG A 124 -9.94 -0.58 -16.94
CA ARG A 124 -9.59 -1.65 -17.89
C ARG A 124 -9.39 -3.00 -17.19
N VAL A 125 -8.72 -3.01 -16.04
CA VAL A 125 -8.60 -4.23 -15.22
C VAL A 125 -9.98 -4.71 -14.77
N CYS A 126 -10.79 -3.81 -14.19
CA CYS A 126 -12.13 -4.14 -13.72
C CYS A 126 -13.06 -4.62 -14.85
N SER A 127 -12.99 -4.02 -16.04
CA SER A 127 -13.79 -4.46 -17.20
C SER A 127 -13.51 -5.92 -17.58
N VAL A 128 -12.27 -6.38 -17.46
CA VAL A 128 -11.92 -7.79 -17.71
C VAL A 128 -12.44 -8.70 -16.59
N LEU A 129 -12.40 -8.23 -15.34
CA LEU A 129 -12.87 -8.99 -14.18
C LEU A 129 -14.39 -9.06 -14.08
N GLU A 130 -15.09 -8.04 -14.59
CA GLU A 130 -16.56 -7.99 -14.68
C GLU A 130 -17.13 -9.14 -15.53
N GLU A 131 -16.38 -9.62 -16.53
CA GLU A 131 -16.74 -10.81 -17.31
C GLU A 131 -16.73 -12.10 -16.46
N LEU A 132 -15.98 -12.13 -15.35
CA LEU A 132 -15.92 -13.26 -14.41
C LEU A 132 -16.93 -13.12 -13.27
N ASP A 133 -17.12 -11.90 -12.78
CA ASP A 133 -18.04 -11.56 -11.69
C ASP A 133 -18.56 -10.13 -11.90
N PRO A 134 -19.86 -9.95 -12.20
CA PRO A 134 -20.45 -8.62 -12.42
C PRO A 134 -20.23 -7.64 -11.25
N GLN A 135 -20.01 -8.12 -10.02
CA GLN A 135 -19.74 -7.28 -8.85
C GLN A 135 -18.36 -6.61 -8.87
N LEU A 136 -17.50 -6.98 -9.83
CA LEU A 136 -16.16 -6.41 -10.04
C LEU A 136 -16.15 -5.31 -11.10
N GLY A 137 -17.31 -4.89 -11.62
CA GLY A 137 -17.43 -3.72 -12.47
C GLY A 137 -16.87 -2.46 -11.81
N HIS A 138 -16.14 -1.63 -12.56
CA HIS A 138 -15.37 -0.50 -12.02
C HIS A 138 -16.21 0.47 -11.16
N LEU A 139 -17.42 0.84 -11.60
CA LEU A 139 -18.30 1.73 -10.83
C LEU A 139 -18.78 1.10 -9.52
N LEU A 140 -19.06 -0.20 -9.51
CA LEU A 140 -19.48 -0.94 -8.31
C LEU A 140 -18.34 -1.02 -7.30
N VAL A 141 -17.12 -1.33 -7.75
CA VAL A 141 -15.95 -1.39 -6.86
C VAL A 141 -15.62 0.00 -6.31
N ARG A 142 -15.63 1.04 -7.15
CA ARG A 142 -15.41 2.45 -6.76
C ARG A 142 -16.45 2.90 -5.71
N GLY A 143 -17.74 2.67 -5.96
CA GLY A 143 -18.81 3.03 -5.04
C GLY A 143 -18.76 2.24 -3.72
N TRP A 144 -18.42 0.95 -3.79
CA TRP A 144 -18.23 0.13 -2.59
C TRP A 144 -17.07 0.62 -1.72
N ARG A 145 -15.95 1.05 -2.33
CA ARG A 145 -14.83 1.67 -1.58
C ARG A 145 -15.27 2.93 -0.83
N ASN A 146 -16.03 3.81 -1.50
CA ASN A 146 -16.64 4.98 -0.84
C ASN A 146 -17.52 4.57 0.34
N GLN A 147 -18.35 3.53 0.18
CA GLN A 147 -19.21 3.03 1.25
C GLN A 147 -18.41 2.54 2.46
N GLN A 148 -17.30 1.81 2.25
CA GLN A 148 -16.50 1.30 3.37
C GLN A 148 -15.79 2.42 4.14
N ILE A 149 -15.27 3.43 3.44
CA ILE A 149 -14.68 4.60 4.10
C ILE A 149 -15.76 5.39 4.86
N GLY A 150 -16.92 5.62 4.24
CA GLY A 150 -18.05 6.30 4.88
C GLY A 150 -18.57 5.56 6.11
N ARG A 151 -18.59 4.22 6.06
CA ARG A 151 -18.93 3.35 7.18
C ARG A 151 -17.98 3.56 8.38
N LEU A 152 -16.67 3.60 8.16
CA LEU A 152 -15.69 3.92 9.21
C LEU A 152 -15.93 5.31 9.80
N VAL A 153 -16.09 6.33 8.94
CA VAL A 153 -16.29 7.72 9.38
C VAL A 153 -17.53 7.82 10.27
N ASN A 154 -18.66 7.27 9.82
CA ASN A 154 -19.91 7.29 10.57
C ASN A 154 -19.80 6.53 11.91
N HIS A 155 -19.11 5.37 11.90
CA HIS A 155 -18.87 4.59 13.10
C HIS A 155 -18.05 5.37 14.13
N LEU A 156 -16.97 6.01 13.68
CA LEU A 156 -16.14 6.86 14.53
C LEU A 156 -16.92 8.07 15.04
N GLU A 157 -17.69 8.76 14.21
CA GLU A 157 -18.50 9.91 14.65
C GLU A 157 -19.52 9.53 15.73
N LYS A 158 -20.19 8.39 15.56
CA LYS A 158 -21.19 7.90 16.50
C LYS A 158 -20.58 7.53 17.85
N HIS A 159 -19.41 6.87 17.83
CA HIS A 159 -18.79 6.27 19.01
C HIS A 159 -17.58 7.04 19.54
N PHE A 160 -17.24 8.19 18.97
CA PHE A 160 -16.13 9.03 19.43
C PHE A 160 -16.26 9.40 20.90
N SER A 161 -17.52 9.54 21.35
CA SER A 161 -18.07 9.66 22.72
C SER A 161 -17.58 8.63 23.74
N ASP A 162 -17.42 7.40 23.26
CA ASP A 162 -17.35 6.23 24.12
C ASP A 162 -15.91 6.01 24.58
N PRO A 163 -15.66 5.49 25.79
CA PRO A 163 -14.32 5.14 26.24
C PRO A 163 -13.72 3.97 25.44
N PHE A 164 -14.58 3.08 24.95
CA PHE A 164 -14.21 1.95 24.09
C PHE A 164 -15.11 1.92 22.86
N ILE A 165 -14.52 1.63 21.70
CA ILE A 165 -15.26 1.33 20.48
C ILE A 165 -15.08 -0.13 20.10
N THR A 166 -16.13 -0.74 19.54
CA THR A 166 -16.01 -2.06 18.92
C THR A 166 -15.59 -1.89 17.47
N LEU A 167 -14.67 -2.72 16.95
CA LEU A 167 -14.18 -2.65 15.57
C LEU A 167 -15.10 -3.37 14.56
N GLU A 168 -16.39 -3.34 14.84
CA GLU A 168 -17.46 -3.92 14.03
C GLU A 168 -18.73 -3.06 14.16
N ASP A 169 -19.59 -3.14 13.16
CA ASP A 169 -20.95 -2.59 13.20
C ASP A 169 -21.97 -3.65 12.76
N GLU A 170 -23.21 -3.25 12.51
CA GLU A 170 -24.30 -4.14 12.10
C GLU A 170 -24.03 -4.93 10.80
N SER A 171 -23.13 -4.42 9.95
CA SER A 171 -22.68 -5.08 8.72
C SER A 171 -21.47 -6.00 8.93
N GLY A 172 -21.02 -6.20 10.17
CA GLY A 172 -19.89 -7.05 10.53
C GLY A 172 -18.62 -6.28 10.87
N PRO A 173 -17.43 -6.89 10.77
CA PRO A 173 -16.16 -6.21 11.04
C PRO A 173 -15.92 -5.02 10.11
N LEU A 174 -15.30 -3.95 10.62
CA LEU A 174 -14.89 -2.81 9.79
C LEU A 174 -13.89 -3.28 8.72
N PHE A 175 -14.11 -2.86 7.47
CA PHE A 175 -13.34 -3.32 6.30
C PHE A 175 -13.28 -4.86 6.13
N GLY A 176 -14.21 -5.61 6.75
CA GLY A 176 -14.27 -7.07 6.65
C GLY A 176 -13.06 -7.76 7.27
N ILE A 177 -12.36 -7.14 8.22
CA ILE A 177 -11.14 -7.67 8.82
C ILE A 177 -11.48 -8.71 9.88
N ASN A 178 -11.12 -9.97 9.64
CA ASN A 178 -11.62 -11.10 10.41
C ASN A 178 -11.27 -11.02 11.91
N PHE A 179 -10.07 -10.53 12.25
CA PHE A 179 -9.62 -10.41 13.64
C PHE A 179 -10.13 -9.17 14.39
N PHE A 180 -11.00 -8.37 13.75
CA PHE A 180 -11.74 -7.28 14.39
C PHE A 180 -13.08 -7.72 14.98
N ARG A 181 -13.57 -8.91 14.63
CA ARG A 181 -14.85 -9.42 15.12
C ARG A 181 -14.87 -9.47 16.65
N GLY A 182 -15.87 -8.83 17.25
CA GLY A 182 -16.05 -8.67 18.69
C GLY A 182 -14.93 -7.91 19.41
N ARG A 183 -13.97 -7.33 18.68
CA ARG A 183 -12.82 -6.66 19.29
C ARG A 183 -13.21 -5.26 19.73
N GLN A 184 -12.97 -4.97 21.00
CA GLN A 184 -13.03 -3.62 21.55
C GLN A 184 -11.63 -3.04 21.64
N VAL A 185 -11.54 -1.72 21.47
CA VAL A 185 -10.31 -0.93 21.63
C VAL A 185 -10.62 0.34 22.41
N GLU A 186 -9.64 0.83 23.15
CA GLU A 186 -9.71 2.15 23.78
C GLU A 186 -9.79 3.24 22.71
N THR A 187 -10.85 4.04 22.76
CA THR A 187 -11.18 5.00 21.69
C THR A 187 -10.07 6.03 21.48
N GLU A 188 -9.51 6.55 22.57
CA GLU A 188 -8.48 7.59 22.51
C GLU A 188 -7.19 7.07 21.86
N LEU A 189 -6.72 5.89 22.27
CA LEU A 189 -5.52 5.27 21.69
C LEU A 189 -5.75 4.90 20.22
N PHE A 190 -6.90 4.33 19.89
CA PHE A 190 -7.25 3.98 18.52
C PHE A 190 -7.30 5.22 17.60
N VAL A 191 -7.94 6.30 18.04
CA VAL A 191 -7.99 7.58 17.30
C VAL A 191 -6.59 8.18 17.17
N LYS A 192 -5.77 8.15 18.22
CA LYS A 192 -4.36 8.59 18.16
C LYS A 192 -3.61 7.84 17.06
N GLY A 193 -3.78 6.52 16.98
CA GLY A 193 -3.20 5.69 15.92
C GLY A 193 -3.63 6.09 14.51
N LEU A 194 -4.94 6.23 14.30
CA LEU A 194 -5.52 6.70 13.02
C LEU A 194 -4.90 8.02 12.58
N VAL A 195 -4.84 8.99 13.50
CA VAL A 195 -4.39 10.33 13.20
C VAL A 195 -2.89 10.37 12.91
N LEU A 196 -2.06 9.68 13.71
CA LEU A 196 -0.62 9.60 13.49
C LEU A 196 -0.29 9.03 12.10
N ALA A 197 -0.94 7.93 11.72
CA ALA A 197 -0.72 7.31 10.42
C ALA A 197 -1.23 8.19 9.27
N GLY A 198 -2.40 8.81 9.38
CA GLY A 198 -2.90 9.73 8.36
C GLY A 198 -2.03 10.98 8.19
N GLN A 199 -1.53 11.55 9.28
CA GLN A 199 -0.61 12.70 9.21
C GLN A 199 0.77 12.34 8.66
N MET A 200 1.21 11.08 8.81
CA MET A 200 2.48 10.61 8.24
C MET A 200 2.51 10.72 6.71
N ASP A 201 1.35 10.62 6.05
CA ASP A 201 1.22 10.73 4.59
C ASP A 201 0.96 12.16 4.10
N ASP A 202 0.61 13.08 5.00
CA ASP A 202 0.42 14.48 4.66
C ASP A 202 1.76 15.14 4.23
N PRO A 203 1.82 15.76 3.03
CA PRO A 203 3.02 16.41 2.53
C PRO A 203 3.57 17.51 3.44
N ASP A 204 2.69 18.27 4.09
CA ASP A 204 3.09 19.39 4.93
C ASP A 204 3.63 18.90 6.28
N CYS A 205 3.07 17.84 6.85
CA CYS A 205 3.62 17.14 8.01
C CYS A 205 5.03 16.63 7.71
N ARG A 206 5.24 15.91 6.60
CA ARG A 206 6.58 15.43 6.19
C ARG A 206 7.59 16.56 6.06
N ARG A 207 7.19 17.68 5.44
CA ARG A 207 8.05 18.87 5.31
C ARG A 207 8.41 19.49 6.66
N ARG A 208 7.44 19.63 7.57
CA ARG A 208 7.69 20.15 8.92
C ARG A 208 8.56 19.20 9.75
N SER A 209 8.37 17.89 9.62
CA SER A 209 9.20 16.89 10.30
C SER A 209 10.65 16.93 9.85
N LEU A 210 10.93 17.15 8.55
CA LEU A 210 12.31 17.38 8.08
C LEU A 210 12.93 18.64 8.69
N ALA A 211 12.15 19.71 8.91
CA ALA A 211 12.65 20.92 9.54
C ALA A 211 12.97 20.72 11.04
N LEU A 212 12.18 19.90 11.74
CA LEU A 212 12.34 19.61 13.16
C LEU A 212 13.41 18.55 13.44
N LEU A 213 13.47 17.50 12.61
CA LEU A 213 14.36 16.35 12.74
C LEU A 213 15.10 16.10 11.41
N PRO A 214 16.04 16.97 11.03
CA PRO A 214 16.69 16.94 9.72
C PRO A 214 17.71 15.81 9.55
N PHE A 215 18.05 15.08 10.62
CA PHE A 215 19.08 14.04 10.60
C PHE A 215 18.50 12.64 10.80
N ALA A 216 19.10 11.68 10.13
CA ALA A 216 18.93 10.25 10.38
C ALA A 216 19.68 9.84 11.67
N PHE A 217 19.44 8.62 12.15
CA PHE A 217 20.06 8.08 13.38
C PHE A 217 21.59 7.89 13.31
N ASN A 218 22.20 8.08 12.15
CA ASN A 218 23.65 8.09 11.95
C ASN A 218 24.20 9.50 11.68
N ASP A 219 23.43 10.54 12.04
CA ASP A 219 23.77 11.96 11.94
C ASP A 219 23.95 12.51 10.50
N TYR A 220 23.61 11.73 9.47
CA TYR A 220 23.52 12.22 8.09
C TYR A 220 22.18 12.90 7.84
N GLU A 221 22.14 13.85 6.90
CA GLU A 221 20.91 14.52 6.48
C GLU A 221 19.86 13.50 6.00
N LEU A 222 18.63 13.64 6.50
CA LEU A 222 17.52 12.78 6.14
C LEU A 222 16.87 13.30 4.86
N GLU A 223 16.90 12.48 3.81
CA GLU A 223 16.12 12.74 2.59
C GLU A 223 14.76 12.05 2.66
N LEU A 224 13.68 12.82 2.55
CA LEU A 224 12.31 12.31 2.56
C LEU A 224 11.53 12.81 1.34
N GLY A 225 11.05 11.88 0.53
CA GLY A 225 10.15 12.16 -0.57
C GLY A 225 8.71 12.34 -0.11
N TYR A 226 8.00 13.27 -0.73
CA TYR A 226 6.59 13.53 -0.41
C TYR A 226 5.83 14.10 -1.61
N GLY A 227 4.51 14.05 -1.52
CA GLY A 227 3.55 14.38 -2.56
C GLY A 227 2.16 14.00 -2.09
N GLY A 228 1.13 14.55 -2.71
CA GLY A 228 -0.25 14.40 -2.26
C GLY A 228 -1.17 13.90 -3.36
N GLN A 229 -2.30 13.31 -2.95
CA GLN A 229 -3.40 13.05 -3.85
C GLN A 229 -4.13 14.37 -4.16
N GLU A 230 -4.36 14.62 -5.44
CA GLU A 230 -5.08 15.80 -5.92
C GLU A 230 -6.27 15.33 -6.77
N VAL A 231 -7.38 16.06 -6.72
CA VAL A 231 -8.51 15.82 -7.63
C VAL A 231 -8.16 16.41 -8.99
N VAL A 232 -8.39 15.64 -10.05
CA VAL A 232 -8.07 16.02 -11.42
C VAL A 232 -9.23 15.82 -12.37
N ALA A 233 -9.32 16.68 -13.39
CA ALA A 233 -10.10 16.35 -14.59
C ALA A 233 -9.31 15.35 -15.45
N ALA A 234 -9.65 14.07 -15.35
CA ALA A 234 -8.88 12.97 -15.96
C ALA A 234 -8.65 13.17 -17.46
N ALA A 235 -9.68 13.60 -18.20
CA ALA A 235 -9.58 13.86 -19.63
C ALA A 235 -8.63 15.03 -19.98
N GLN A 236 -8.49 16.02 -19.09
CA GLN A 236 -7.53 17.13 -19.30
C GLN A 236 -6.11 16.70 -18.96
N LEU A 237 -5.94 15.92 -17.89
CA LEU A 237 -4.65 15.34 -17.51
C LEU A 237 -4.06 14.49 -18.64
N GLU A 238 -4.89 13.65 -19.27
CA GLU A 238 -4.51 12.83 -20.43
C GLU A 238 -4.15 13.70 -21.64
N LYS A 239 -4.95 14.72 -21.96
CA LYS A 239 -4.68 15.66 -23.08
C LYS A 239 -3.34 16.38 -22.95
N LEU A 240 -2.93 16.71 -21.72
CA LEU A 240 -1.63 17.34 -21.46
C LEU A 240 -0.46 16.36 -21.47
N GLY A 241 -0.72 15.06 -21.60
CA GLY A 241 0.33 14.04 -21.69
C GLY A 241 1.22 13.95 -20.45
N LEU A 242 0.70 14.33 -19.27
CA LEU A 242 1.50 14.37 -18.04
C LEU A 242 1.91 12.98 -17.53
N GLY A 243 1.20 11.93 -17.94
CA GLY A 243 1.53 10.53 -17.61
C GLY A 243 1.54 10.27 -16.09
N ASP A 244 2.57 9.57 -15.62
CA ASP A 244 2.78 9.30 -14.19
C ASP A 244 3.28 10.56 -13.47
N THR A 245 2.36 11.30 -12.87
CA THR A 245 2.62 12.50 -12.06
C THR A 245 3.38 12.22 -10.75
N GLY A 246 3.60 10.95 -10.41
CA GLY A 246 4.43 10.52 -9.29
C GLY A 246 5.92 10.36 -9.63
N ALA A 247 6.27 10.32 -10.93
CA ALA A 247 7.62 10.02 -11.42
C ALA A 247 8.60 11.21 -11.37
N ARG A 248 8.08 12.44 -11.32
CA ARG A 248 8.88 13.67 -11.20
C ARG A 248 8.29 14.61 -10.18
N ALA A 249 9.12 15.43 -9.54
CA ALA A 249 8.61 16.50 -8.68
C ALA A 249 7.95 17.62 -9.50
N PHE A 250 6.87 18.17 -8.96
CA PHE A 250 6.17 19.36 -9.46
C PHE A 250 6.41 20.51 -8.49
N SER A 251 6.95 21.61 -9.02
CA SER A 251 7.14 22.84 -8.27
C SER A 251 5.80 23.46 -7.87
N PRO A 252 5.77 24.33 -6.84
CA PRO A 252 4.57 25.09 -6.49
C PRO A 252 4.02 25.92 -7.66
N ALA A 253 4.90 26.45 -8.53
CA ALA A 253 4.50 27.22 -9.70
C ALA A 253 3.79 26.36 -10.75
N GLU A 254 4.36 25.21 -11.12
CA GLU A 254 3.72 24.26 -12.05
C GLU A 254 2.37 23.80 -11.51
N ARG A 255 2.26 23.50 -10.21
CA ARG A 255 0.98 23.11 -9.61
C ARG A 255 -0.06 24.22 -9.72
N ARG A 256 0.30 25.48 -9.47
CA ARG A 256 -0.62 26.62 -9.67
C ARG A 256 -1.08 26.72 -11.12
N THR A 257 -0.19 26.57 -12.09
CA THR A 257 -0.56 26.55 -13.51
C THR A 257 -1.55 25.42 -13.81
N LEU A 258 -1.37 24.22 -13.24
CA LEU A 258 -2.33 23.13 -13.42
C LEU A 258 -3.71 23.41 -12.79
N VAL A 259 -3.76 24.16 -11.69
CA VAL A 259 -5.02 24.66 -11.12
C VAL A 259 -5.68 25.69 -12.05
N GLU A 260 -4.91 26.67 -12.52
CA GLU A 260 -5.39 27.72 -13.44
C GLU A 260 -5.91 27.16 -14.77
N LEU A 261 -5.28 26.08 -15.26
CA LEU A 261 -5.71 25.37 -16.48
C LEU A 261 -6.95 24.48 -16.26
N GLY A 262 -7.45 24.34 -15.03
CA GLY A 262 -8.59 23.47 -14.71
C GLY A 262 -8.24 21.98 -14.72
N VAL A 263 -6.96 21.63 -14.54
CA VAL A 263 -6.50 20.24 -14.46
C VAL A 263 -6.60 19.72 -13.03
N ILE A 264 -6.17 20.52 -12.05
CA ILE A 264 -6.23 20.21 -10.62
C ILE A 264 -7.33 21.04 -9.96
N PHE A 265 -8.12 20.39 -9.10
CA PHE A 265 -9.21 21.01 -8.35
C PHE A 265 -8.92 20.93 -6.85
N THR A 266 -8.94 22.09 -6.18
CA THR A 266 -8.53 22.21 -4.78
C THR A 266 -9.68 22.57 -3.84
N GLU A 267 -10.88 22.83 -4.35
CA GLU A 267 -12.00 23.22 -3.48
C GLU A 267 -12.39 22.08 -2.52
N PRO A 268 -12.75 22.39 -1.27
CA PRO A 268 -13.13 21.40 -0.27
C PRO A 268 -14.57 20.91 -0.49
N LYS A 269 -14.83 20.31 -1.66
CA LYS A 269 -16.12 19.72 -2.04
C LYS A 269 -15.94 18.30 -2.53
N THR A 270 -17.06 17.63 -2.78
CA THR A 270 -17.06 16.28 -3.37
C THR A 270 -17.08 16.38 -4.88
N TYR A 271 -16.23 15.60 -5.54
CA TYR A 271 -16.15 15.46 -6.99
C TYR A 271 -16.51 14.03 -7.37
N THR A 272 -17.04 13.83 -8.58
CA THR A 272 -17.59 12.54 -9.00
C THR A 272 -16.91 12.03 -10.27
N TYR A 273 -16.60 10.74 -10.30
CA TYR A 273 -16.12 10.03 -11.49
C TYR A 273 -17.30 9.80 -12.47
N PRO A 274 -17.12 9.93 -13.80
CA PRO A 274 -15.84 9.99 -14.52
C PRO A 274 -15.33 11.40 -14.82
N GLU A 275 -16.08 12.46 -14.50
CA GLU A 275 -15.61 13.83 -14.80
C GLU A 275 -14.33 14.15 -14.02
N PHE A 276 -14.21 13.62 -12.81
CA PHE A 276 -13.07 13.79 -11.93
C PHE A 276 -12.51 12.44 -11.44
N ASP A 277 -11.20 12.36 -11.27
CA ASP A 277 -10.53 11.23 -10.61
C ASP A 277 -9.43 11.76 -9.68
N GLN A 278 -8.68 10.87 -9.03
CA GLN A 278 -7.53 11.23 -8.19
C GLN A 278 -6.21 10.90 -8.90
N ALA A 279 -5.24 11.80 -8.78
CA ALA A 279 -3.87 11.55 -9.21
C ALA A 279 -2.86 11.99 -8.13
N TYR A 280 -1.78 11.22 -7.98
CA TYR A 280 -0.72 11.55 -7.05
C TYR A 280 0.29 12.50 -7.68
N PHE A 281 0.48 13.67 -7.08
CA PHE A 281 1.49 14.64 -7.51
C PHE A 281 2.66 14.66 -6.54
N ARG A 282 3.84 14.25 -7.03
CA ARG A 282 5.08 14.32 -6.26
C ARG A 282 5.50 15.78 -6.08
N ARG A 283 5.79 16.19 -4.84
CA ARG A 283 6.26 17.55 -4.50
C ARG A 283 7.76 17.58 -4.22
N ALA A 284 8.31 16.50 -3.67
CA ALA A 284 9.75 16.32 -3.47
C ALA A 284 10.17 14.88 -3.82
N LEU A 285 11.28 14.75 -4.54
CA LEU A 285 11.89 13.44 -4.83
C LEU A 285 12.50 12.83 -3.55
N GLY A 286 12.58 11.51 -3.53
CA GLY A 286 13.10 10.75 -2.39
C GLY A 286 12.24 9.54 -2.08
N GLU A 287 12.71 8.73 -1.15
CA GLU A 287 11.91 7.62 -0.62
C GLU A 287 10.92 8.15 0.42
N GLY A 288 9.76 7.52 0.51
CA GLY A 288 8.75 7.86 1.51
C GLY A 288 9.01 7.21 2.87
N VAL A 289 7.92 7.08 3.62
CA VAL A 289 7.89 6.41 4.92
C VAL A 289 7.58 4.91 4.72
N CYS A 290 7.93 4.10 5.72
CA CYS A 290 7.66 2.66 5.76
C CYS A 290 6.48 2.36 6.69
N ASP A 291 5.35 1.92 6.13
CA ASP A 291 4.11 1.67 6.87
C ASP A 291 4.30 0.61 7.97
N ASP A 292 5.06 -0.46 7.69
CA ASP A 292 5.39 -1.50 8.68
C ASP A 292 6.16 -0.93 9.88
N LEU A 293 7.13 -0.03 9.67
CA LEU A 293 7.86 0.63 10.76
C LEU A 293 6.99 1.64 11.50
N ALA A 294 6.08 2.32 10.80
CA ALA A 294 5.13 3.23 11.42
C ALA A 294 4.19 2.49 12.39
N LEU A 295 3.64 1.36 11.95
CA LEU A 295 2.82 0.48 12.79
C LEU A 295 3.58 -0.02 14.01
N LEU A 296 4.83 -0.45 13.84
CA LEU A 296 5.69 -0.85 14.95
C LEU A 296 5.94 0.29 15.93
N TYR A 297 6.28 1.48 15.44
CA TYR A 297 6.53 2.65 16.30
C TYR A 297 5.30 3.03 17.11
N ILE A 298 4.13 3.10 16.46
CA ILE A 298 2.85 3.44 17.10
C ILE A 298 2.48 2.36 18.12
N GLY A 299 2.56 1.08 17.74
CA GLY A 299 2.29 -0.04 18.64
C GLY A 299 3.20 -0.05 19.85
N ARG A 300 4.48 0.26 19.67
CA ARG A 300 5.43 0.33 20.78
C ARG A 300 5.19 1.52 21.70
N SER A 301 4.83 2.66 21.14
CA SER A 301 4.70 3.92 21.88
C SER A 301 3.36 4.05 22.61
N TYR A 302 2.29 3.51 22.02
CA TYR A 302 0.91 3.74 22.45
C TYR A 302 0.07 2.46 22.57
N GLY A 303 0.67 1.28 22.38
CA GLY A 303 -0.01 -0.01 22.56
C GLY A 303 -0.76 -0.50 21.32
N PHE A 304 -1.34 -1.70 21.45
CA PHE A 304 -1.94 -2.42 20.33
C PHE A 304 -3.14 -1.69 19.72
N ASP A 305 -3.97 -1.05 20.53
CA ASP A 305 -5.17 -0.34 20.07
C ASP A 305 -4.81 0.81 19.13
N ALA A 306 -3.75 1.57 19.44
CA ALA A 306 -3.22 2.58 18.54
C ALA A 306 -2.63 1.97 17.26
N MET A 307 -1.95 0.83 17.35
CA MET A 307 -1.45 0.12 16.16
C MET A 307 -2.59 -0.30 15.24
N LEU A 308 -3.73 -0.76 15.79
CA LEU A 308 -4.91 -1.11 15.02
C LEU A 308 -5.55 0.13 14.36
N GLY A 309 -5.55 1.27 15.05
CA GLY A 309 -5.98 2.55 14.47
C GLY A 309 -5.11 2.97 13.28
N ALA A 310 -3.78 2.90 13.45
CA ALA A 310 -2.83 3.20 12.39
C ALA A 310 -2.99 2.27 11.17
N PHE A 311 -3.21 0.98 11.43
CA PHE A 311 -3.49 -0.01 10.39
C PHE A 311 -4.78 0.28 9.62
N LEU A 312 -5.82 0.78 10.30
CA LEU A 312 -7.05 1.17 9.63
C LEU A 312 -6.90 2.45 8.81
N SER A 313 -5.98 3.36 9.19
CA SER A 313 -5.62 4.50 8.35
C SER A 313 -4.96 4.06 7.03
N ASP A 314 -4.05 3.07 7.07
CA ASP A 314 -3.46 2.49 5.85
C ASP A 314 -4.51 1.77 4.98
N ALA A 315 -5.52 1.17 5.62
CA ALA A 315 -6.69 0.65 4.90
C ALA A 315 -7.42 1.78 4.16
N VAL A 316 -7.65 2.94 4.80
CA VAL A 316 -8.27 4.10 4.14
C VAL A 316 -7.45 4.58 2.95
N ASP A 317 -6.13 4.80 3.06
CA ASP A 317 -5.27 5.19 1.92
C ASP A 317 -5.31 4.14 0.78
N THR A 318 -5.42 2.85 1.13
CA THR A 318 -5.56 1.80 0.12
C THR A 318 -6.88 1.92 -0.63
N TYR A 319 -7.98 2.18 0.07
CA TYR A 319 -9.33 2.24 -0.49
C TYR A 319 -9.63 3.59 -1.16
N ASP A 320 -8.94 4.66 -0.76
CA ASP A 320 -9.04 6.00 -1.35
C ASP A 320 -8.49 6.06 -2.79
N LYS A 321 -7.78 5.02 -3.23
CA LYS A 321 -7.40 4.88 -4.63
C LYS A 321 -8.61 4.43 -5.45
N PHE A 322 -8.95 5.15 -6.50
CA PHE A 322 -10.07 4.84 -7.40
C PHE A 322 -11.42 4.86 -6.66
N LEU A 323 -11.88 6.06 -6.32
CA LEU A 323 -13.20 6.28 -5.76
C LEU A 323 -14.23 6.68 -6.83
N LEU A 324 -15.51 6.54 -6.51
CA LEU A 324 -16.61 7.11 -7.29
C LEU A 324 -16.80 8.58 -6.92
N GLN A 325 -16.62 8.89 -5.63
CA GLN A 325 -16.66 10.22 -5.07
C GLN A 325 -15.34 10.52 -4.37
N CYS A 326 -14.62 11.55 -4.82
CA CYS A 326 -13.32 11.93 -4.27
C CYS A 326 -13.32 13.38 -3.77
N ARG A 327 -12.29 13.74 -3.01
CA ARG A 327 -12.11 15.08 -2.42
C ARG A 327 -10.66 15.52 -2.52
N SER A 328 -10.45 16.84 -2.57
CA SER A 328 -9.11 17.42 -2.47
C SER A 328 -8.47 17.02 -1.13
N GLY A 329 -7.22 16.56 -1.17
CA GLY A 329 -6.50 16.07 0.01
C GLY A 329 -6.79 14.63 0.43
N GLY A 330 -7.56 13.88 -0.35
CA GLY A 330 -7.85 12.46 -0.07
C GLY A 330 -8.87 12.23 1.04
N MET A 331 -9.34 11.00 1.15
CA MET A 331 -10.27 10.58 2.21
C MET A 331 -9.57 10.33 3.54
N ASP A 332 -8.29 9.99 3.53
CA ASP A 332 -7.42 9.92 4.70
C ASP A 332 -7.24 11.30 5.36
N GLY A 333 -6.93 12.34 4.58
CA GLY A 333 -6.85 13.73 5.04
C GLY A 333 -8.20 14.25 5.54
N TYR A 334 -9.29 13.89 4.87
CA TYR A 334 -10.65 14.19 5.35
C TYR A 334 -10.93 13.54 6.71
N LEU A 335 -10.61 12.25 6.88
CA LEU A 335 -10.79 11.53 8.14
C LEU A 335 -9.98 12.17 9.27
N VAL A 336 -8.70 12.48 9.04
CA VAL A 336 -7.84 13.17 10.03
C VAL A 336 -8.46 14.50 10.45
N ASN A 337 -8.87 15.34 9.50
CA ASN A 337 -9.49 16.64 9.81
C ASN A 337 -10.79 16.50 10.61
N LYS A 338 -11.61 15.49 10.29
CA LYS A 338 -12.83 15.20 11.06
C LYS A 338 -12.49 14.80 12.50
N LEU A 339 -11.51 13.91 12.70
CA LEU A 339 -11.08 13.48 14.03
C LEU A 339 -10.46 14.62 14.85
N PHE A 340 -9.69 15.52 14.22
CA PHE A 340 -9.22 16.74 14.85
C PHE A 340 -10.37 17.62 15.33
N SER A 341 -11.39 17.83 14.49
CA SER A 341 -12.56 18.62 14.87
C SER A 341 -13.30 18.01 16.06
N LEU A 342 -13.48 16.69 16.08
CA LEU A 342 -14.14 15.98 17.18
C LEU A 342 -13.31 16.05 18.47
N ALA A 343 -12.00 15.83 18.37
CA ALA A 343 -11.09 15.93 19.51
C ALA A 343 -11.06 17.36 20.09
N TRP A 344 -11.07 18.39 19.25
CA TRP A 344 -11.10 19.77 19.72
C TRP A 344 -12.40 20.11 20.46
N GLN A 345 -13.53 19.64 19.94
CA GLN A 345 -14.84 19.83 20.59
C GLN A 345 -14.93 19.11 21.94
N ARG A 346 -14.36 17.89 22.04
CA ARG A 346 -14.46 17.06 23.24
C ARG A 346 -13.40 17.37 24.30
N TYR A 347 -12.14 17.49 23.88
CA TYR A 347 -10.98 17.55 24.77
C TYR A 347 -10.30 18.92 24.77
N GLY A 348 -10.67 19.83 23.86
CA GLY A 348 -10.03 21.15 23.73
C GLY A 348 -8.59 21.10 23.20
N ALA A 349 -8.16 19.95 22.68
CA ALA A 349 -6.81 19.71 22.22
C ALA A 349 -6.81 18.70 21.05
N PRO A 350 -5.77 18.66 20.21
CA PRO A 350 -5.65 17.67 19.16
C PRO A 350 -5.23 16.32 19.77
N PRO A 351 -5.58 15.18 19.15
CA PRO A 351 -5.25 13.86 19.71
C PRO A 351 -3.76 13.55 19.67
N VAL A 352 -2.99 14.30 18.87
CA VAL A 352 -1.55 14.13 18.67
C VAL A 352 -0.87 15.49 18.53
N SER A 353 0.39 15.56 18.95
CA SER A 353 1.26 16.71 18.78
C SER A 353 2.13 16.62 17.51
N GLU A 354 2.70 17.76 17.13
CA GLU A 354 3.64 17.82 16.00
C GLU A 354 4.95 17.06 16.28
N ASP A 355 5.42 17.04 17.54
CA ASP A 355 6.60 16.26 17.95
C ASP A 355 6.35 14.76 17.80
N GLU A 356 5.19 14.25 18.27
CA GLU A 356 4.82 12.84 18.11
C GLU A 356 4.80 12.43 16.64
N THR A 357 4.18 13.26 15.78
CA THR A 357 4.10 13.03 14.33
C THR A 357 5.48 13.06 13.68
N SER A 358 6.33 14.00 14.08
CA SER A 358 7.67 14.15 13.50
C SER A 358 8.61 13.02 13.90
N ARG A 359 8.53 12.53 15.14
CA ARG A 359 9.30 11.37 15.58
C ARG A 359 8.88 10.10 14.86
N LEU A 360 7.57 9.91 14.64
CA LEU A 360 7.06 8.81 13.82
C LEU A 360 7.60 8.87 12.39
N ILE A 361 7.47 10.02 11.72
CA ILE A 361 7.95 10.21 10.34
C ILE A 361 9.46 9.98 10.25
N ASN A 362 10.24 10.54 11.17
CA ASN A 362 11.69 10.34 11.22
C ASN A 362 12.00 8.85 11.42
N PHE A 363 11.44 8.20 12.44
CA PHE A 363 11.67 6.78 12.73
C PHE A 363 11.33 5.88 11.54
N ALA A 364 10.21 6.12 10.87
CA ALA A 364 9.71 5.26 9.82
C ALA A 364 10.24 5.63 8.42
N ALA A 365 10.95 6.74 8.25
CA ALA A 365 11.51 7.15 6.96
C ALA A 365 12.43 6.05 6.38
N LYS A 366 12.19 5.65 5.13
CA LYS A 366 12.92 4.52 4.50
C LYS A 366 14.43 4.74 4.45
N ARG A 367 14.86 5.99 4.28
CA ARG A 367 16.28 6.41 4.26
C ARG A 367 16.88 6.76 5.61
N ASN A 368 16.12 6.65 6.71
CA ASN A 368 16.73 6.65 8.04
C ASN A 368 17.63 5.41 8.23
N ASN A 369 18.47 5.39 9.25
CA ASN A 369 19.49 4.36 9.45
C ASN A 369 19.11 3.36 10.57
N PRO A 370 19.20 2.03 10.33
CA PRO A 370 19.52 1.37 9.07
C PRO A 370 18.44 1.56 8.01
N VAL A 371 18.84 1.61 6.73
CA VAL A 371 17.92 1.83 5.61
C VAL A 371 17.04 0.60 5.35
N THR A 372 15.79 0.84 4.98
CA THR A 372 14.88 -0.22 4.51
C THR A 372 14.22 0.18 3.19
N ARG A 373 13.83 -0.83 2.41
CA ARG A 373 13.01 -0.66 1.21
C ARG A 373 11.62 -1.27 1.38
N LEU A 374 11.34 -1.86 2.56
CA LEU A 374 10.05 -2.43 2.85
C LEU A 374 9.00 -1.31 2.99
N SER A 375 7.79 -1.63 2.56
CA SER A 375 6.54 -0.96 2.88
C SER A 375 5.44 -1.86 2.34
N SER A 376 4.53 -2.23 3.22
CA SER A 376 3.45 -3.15 2.98
C SER A 376 2.16 -2.36 2.84
N SER A 377 1.50 -2.48 1.69
CA SER A 377 0.10 -2.05 1.53
C SER A 377 -0.81 -2.83 2.46
N HIS A 378 -2.01 -2.32 2.75
CA HIS A 378 -3.07 -3.03 3.49
C HIS A 378 -3.22 -4.51 3.13
N ARG A 379 -3.27 -4.85 1.82
CA ARG A 379 -3.37 -6.26 1.36
C ARG A 379 -2.28 -7.17 1.94
N ARG A 380 -1.04 -6.66 2.07
CA ARG A 380 0.10 -7.40 2.61
C ARG A 380 0.03 -7.52 4.13
N LEU A 381 -0.48 -6.50 4.81
CA LEU A 381 -0.65 -6.50 6.26
C LEU A 381 -1.70 -7.53 6.72
N VAL A 382 -2.75 -7.75 5.92
CA VAL A 382 -3.78 -8.78 6.18
C VAL A 382 -3.48 -10.14 5.56
N GLN A 383 -2.38 -10.29 4.82
CA GLN A 383 -2.02 -11.57 4.19
C GLN A 383 -1.41 -12.53 5.23
N TYR A 384 -1.78 -13.81 5.14
CA TYR A 384 -1.05 -14.89 5.80
C TYR A 384 0.11 -15.30 4.89
N GLU A 385 1.32 -15.10 5.37
CA GLU A 385 2.52 -15.51 4.65
C GLU A 385 2.76 -17.02 4.80
N ARG A 386 3.36 -17.65 3.78
CA ARG A 386 3.67 -19.08 3.85
C ARG A 386 4.58 -19.37 5.04
N GLY A 387 4.15 -20.30 5.90
CA GLY A 387 4.84 -20.63 7.15
C GLY A 387 4.37 -19.82 8.36
N SER A 388 3.31 -19.02 8.22
CA SER A 388 2.68 -18.27 9.31
C SER A 388 1.19 -18.59 9.43
N ASP A 389 0.75 -18.85 10.66
CA ASP A 389 -0.67 -19.00 11.01
C ASP A 389 -1.33 -17.67 11.42
N LEU A 390 -0.58 -16.58 11.39
CA LEU A 390 -1.07 -15.23 11.66
C LEU A 390 -0.86 -14.31 10.45
N PRO A 391 -1.73 -13.31 10.24
CA PRO A 391 -1.47 -12.28 9.24
C PRO A 391 -0.28 -11.41 9.65
N THR A 392 0.38 -10.80 8.65
CA THR A 392 1.57 -9.95 8.82
C THR A 392 1.44 -8.92 9.95
N LEU A 393 0.29 -8.23 10.04
CA LEU A 393 0.05 -7.23 11.10
C LEU A 393 0.22 -7.83 12.52
N LEU A 394 -0.31 -9.02 12.76
CA LEU A 394 -0.21 -9.67 14.08
C LEU A 394 1.21 -10.20 14.33
N GLN A 395 1.98 -10.50 13.28
CA GLN A 395 3.40 -10.80 13.42
C GLN A 395 4.23 -9.57 13.81
N HIS A 396 3.84 -8.36 13.39
CA HIS A 396 4.45 -7.13 13.89
C HIS A 396 4.17 -6.94 15.38
N TRP A 397 2.97 -7.25 15.85
CA TRP A 397 2.66 -7.21 17.28
C TRP A 397 3.45 -8.27 18.07
N ASN A 398 3.54 -9.51 17.59
CA ASN A 398 4.35 -10.56 18.21
C ASN A 398 5.82 -10.14 18.39
N PHE A 399 6.39 -9.41 17.42
CA PHE A 399 7.75 -8.87 17.54
C PHE A 399 7.86 -7.89 18.71
N LEU A 400 6.89 -6.99 18.88
CA LEU A 400 6.89 -6.04 20.00
C LEU A 400 6.77 -6.74 21.36
N GLU A 401 6.01 -7.83 21.42
CA GLU A 401 5.82 -8.66 22.62
C GLU A 401 6.98 -9.64 22.90
N GLY A 402 7.97 -9.73 22.00
CA GLY A 402 9.11 -10.65 22.16
C GLY A 402 8.74 -12.12 21.94
N VAL A 403 7.62 -12.38 21.26
CA VAL A 403 7.20 -13.71 20.86
C VAL A 403 8.04 -14.16 19.67
N SER A 404 8.39 -15.45 19.62
CA SER A 404 9.17 -16.01 18.52
C SER A 404 8.44 -15.91 17.17
N LEU A 405 9.20 -15.55 16.14
CA LEU A 405 8.69 -15.17 14.83
C LEU A 405 8.96 -16.26 13.79
N PRO A 406 8.06 -16.47 12.81
CA PRO A 406 8.31 -17.41 11.74
C PRO A 406 9.26 -16.83 10.69
N GLN A 407 9.93 -17.73 9.95
CA GLN A 407 10.76 -17.40 8.80
C GLN A 407 9.89 -17.08 7.57
N ILE A 408 9.38 -15.85 7.51
CA ILE A 408 8.52 -15.34 6.43
C ILE A 408 9.14 -14.16 5.67
N CYS A 409 8.49 -13.72 4.61
CA CYS A 409 8.90 -12.56 3.81
C CYS A 409 7.78 -11.52 3.75
N PHE A 410 8.15 -10.24 3.84
CA PHE A 410 7.20 -9.14 3.90
C PHE A 410 7.11 -8.31 2.62
N GLY A 411 5.95 -7.65 2.49
CA GLY A 411 5.68 -6.63 1.49
C GLY A 411 5.82 -7.10 0.05
N PHE A 412 5.87 -6.12 -0.85
CA PHE A 412 6.09 -6.38 -2.26
C PHE A 412 7.53 -6.81 -2.58
N SER A 413 8.51 -6.31 -1.82
CA SER A 413 9.93 -6.64 -2.00
C SER A 413 10.30 -8.07 -1.59
N ARG A 414 9.40 -8.78 -0.90
CA ARG A 414 9.65 -10.08 -0.26
C ARG A 414 10.90 -10.01 0.64
N GLU A 415 10.98 -8.96 1.45
CA GLU A 415 12.09 -8.78 2.39
C GLU A 415 12.00 -9.82 3.52
N PRO A 416 13.06 -10.59 3.82
CA PRO A 416 13.04 -11.56 4.91
C PRO A 416 12.71 -10.89 6.25
N ALA A 417 11.84 -11.52 7.03
CA ALA A 417 11.42 -11.02 8.34
C ALA A 417 12.60 -10.78 9.28
N GLU A 418 13.59 -11.68 9.30
CA GLU A 418 14.83 -11.53 10.07
C GLU A 418 15.56 -10.22 9.80
N LYS A 419 15.75 -9.90 8.52
CA LYS A 419 16.39 -8.64 8.12
C LYS A 419 15.56 -7.43 8.51
N PHE A 420 14.25 -7.48 8.29
CA PHE A 420 13.36 -6.37 8.59
C PHE A 420 13.29 -6.08 10.10
N TYR A 421 13.01 -7.10 10.93
CA TYR A 421 12.91 -6.93 12.37
C TYR A 421 14.25 -6.58 13.01
N ARG A 422 15.38 -7.05 12.46
CA ARG A 422 16.71 -6.56 12.89
C ARG A 422 16.86 -5.06 12.62
N THR A 423 16.38 -4.58 11.46
CA THR A 423 16.37 -3.14 11.14
C THR A 423 15.48 -2.36 12.10
N ALA A 424 14.26 -2.85 12.37
CA ALA A 424 13.35 -2.24 13.32
C ALA A 424 13.95 -2.16 14.73
N PHE A 425 14.53 -3.26 15.22
CA PHE A 425 15.21 -3.33 16.52
C PHE A 425 16.32 -2.27 16.66
N LEU A 426 17.19 -2.15 15.65
CA LEU A 426 18.27 -1.15 15.68
C LEU A 426 17.74 0.29 15.66
N ARG A 427 16.65 0.56 14.92
CA ARG A 427 15.99 1.88 14.95
C ARG A 427 15.37 2.18 16.32
N PHE A 428 14.76 1.19 16.96
CA PHE A 428 14.21 1.33 18.30
C PHE A 428 15.30 1.64 19.33
N GLN A 429 16.46 0.97 19.25
CA GLN A 429 17.63 1.29 20.08
C GLN A 429 18.09 2.74 19.87
N ALA A 430 18.22 3.18 18.62
CA ALA A 430 18.61 4.56 18.31
C ALA A 430 17.59 5.60 18.81
N ALA A 431 16.30 5.29 18.72
CA ALA A 431 15.21 6.09 19.26
C ALA A 431 15.06 6.01 20.79
N LYS A 432 15.88 5.19 21.47
CA LYS A 432 15.83 4.94 22.92
C LYS A 432 14.47 4.41 23.39
N LEU A 433 13.82 3.61 22.55
CA LEU A 433 12.56 2.94 22.82
C LEU A 433 12.84 1.44 22.98
N PRO A 434 12.76 0.88 24.21
CA PRO A 434 13.23 -0.49 24.43
C PRO A 434 12.26 -1.51 23.82
N VAL A 435 12.76 -2.39 22.97
CA VAL A 435 12.03 -3.54 22.41
C VAL A 435 12.87 -4.80 22.60
N PRO A 436 12.25 -5.99 22.68
CA PRO A 436 12.98 -7.24 22.75
C PRO A 436 13.80 -7.48 21.46
N GLU A 437 14.91 -8.20 21.58
CA GLU A 437 15.65 -8.68 20.41
C GLU A 437 14.78 -9.71 19.67
N PRO A 438 14.68 -9.64 18.33
CA PRO A 438 13.82 -10.55 17.59
C PRO A 438 14.34 -11.99 17.66
N ILE A 439 13.44 -12.92 17.98
CA ILE A 439 13.70 -14.37 18.07
C ILE A 439 12.96 -15.05 16.92
N PHE A 440 13.59 -16.04 16.28
CA PHE A 440 13.00 -16.79 15.16
C PHE A 440 12.96 -18.29 15.44
N ASN A 441 11.89 -18.94 14.97
CA ASN A 441 11.70 -20.40 15.00
C ASN A 441 12.27 -21.11 13.77
#